data_AF-A2FUM8-F1
#
_entry.id   AF-A2FUM8-F1
#
_cell.length_a   1.000
_cell.length_b   1.000
_cell.length_c   1.000
_cell.angle_alpha   90.00
_cell.angle_beta   90.00
_cell.angle_gamma   90.00
#
_symmetry.space_group_name_H-M   'P 1'
#
loop_
_entity.id
_entity.type
_entity.pdbx_description
1 polymer ?
#
loop_
_entity_poly.entity_id
_entity_poly.type
_entity_poly.pdbx_seq_one_letter_code
_entity_poly.pdbx_strand_id
1 'polypeptide(L)'
;MSKVTLHIRKYIVNKLLDRKQFVVDMQHLGAKAPTRDEIKDEVASRLKANKDLVVIFGLETKFGGGHTTGFGFIYDSIDALKKTEPKHRLIKAGLAEKGKVTRRMRKNARRQKVKVWGSGKRAEAHKIRRQQRKEELGSH
;
A
#
# COMPACT_ATOMS: atom_id res chain seq x y z
N MET A 1 23.17 -21.89 -1.52
CA MET A 1 21.76 -21.50 -1.67
C MET A 1 20.91 -22.66 -1.19
N SER A 2 20.02 -22.43 -0.20
CA SER A 2 19.05 -23.45 0.22
C SER A 2 18.21 -23.86 -0.99
N LYS A 3 18.08 -25.18 -1.20
CA LYS A 3 17.40 -25.77 -2.35
C LYS A 3 15.88 -25.60 -2.19
N VAL A 4 15.37 -24.40 -2.49
CA VAL A 4 13.93 -24.10 -2.47
C VAL A 4 13.34 -24.55 -3.80
N THR A 5 12.32 -25.39 -3.74
CA THR A 5 11.62 -25.84 -4.95
C THR A 5 10.35 -25.03 -5.14
N LEU A 6 10.33 -24.21 -6.19
CA LEU A 6 9.19 -23.37 -6.54
C LEU A 6 8.27 -24.06 -7.54
N HIS A 7 6.99 -24.14 -7.18
CA HIS A 7 5.90 -24.60 -8.02
C HIS A 7 4.93 -23.45 -8.27
N ILE A 8 4.53 -23.28 -9.53
CA ILE A 8 3.52 -22.30 -9.93
C ILE A 8 2.23 -23.07 -10.19
N ARG A 9 1.19 -22.80 -9.41
CA ARG A 9 -0.14 -23.42 -9.56
C ARG A 9 -1.18 -22.39 -9.97
N LYS A 10 -2.29 -22.87 -10.55
CA LYS A 10 -3.46 -22.04 -10.94
C LYS A 10 -3.06 -20.79 -11.73
N TYR A 11 -2.21 -20.97 -12.73
CA TYR A 11 -1.71 -19.90 -13.58
C TYR A 11 -2.78 -19.43 -14.56
N ILE A 12 -3.08 -18.13 -14.55
CA ILE A 12 -4.08 -17.50 -15.41
C ILE A 12 -3.49 -16.22 -15.99
N VAL A 13 -3.67 -16.03 -17.29
CA VAL A 13 -3.34 -14.77 -17.98
C VAL A 13 -4.57 -13.87 -17.96
N ASN A 14 -4.52 -12.76 -17.23
CA ASN A 14 -5.61 -11.82 -17.11
C ASN A 14 -5.33 -10.55 -17.93
N LYS A 15 -5.89 -10.50 -19.14
CA LYS A 15 -5.73 -9.38 -20.08
C LYS A 15 -6.55 -8.13 -19.72
N LEU A 16 -7.54 -8.22 -18.83
CA LEU A 16 -8.32 -7.05 -18.40
C LEU A 16 -7.54 -6.13 -17.48
N LEU A 17 -6.53 -6.68 -16.79
CA LEU A 17 -5.68 -5.97 -15.82
C LEU A 17 -4.20 -6.03 -16.20
N ASP A 18 -3.88 -6.44 -17.44
CA ASP A 18 -2.53 -6.55 -17.98
C ASP A 18 -1.55 -7.29 -17.05
N ARG A 19 -2.00 -8.44 -16.53
CA ARG A 19 -1.20 -9.23 -15.58
C ARG A 19 -1.41 -10.73 -15.72
N LYS A 20 -0.37 -11.49 -15.36
CA LYS A 20 -0.43 -12.93 -15.11
C LYS A 20 -0.59 -13.14 -13.61
N GLN A 21 -1.54 -13.99 -13.22
CA GLN A 21 -1.83 -14.28 -11.81
C GLN A 21 -1.69 -15.78 -11.54
N PHE A 22 -1.12 -16.11 -10.39
CA PHE A 22 -0.83 -17.48 -10.02
C PHE A 22 -0.71 -17.65 -8.50
N VAL A 23 -0.74 -18.90 -8.07
CA VAL A 23 -0.37 -19.32 -6.72
C VAL A 23 1.09 -19.78 -6.75
N VAL A 24 1.87 -19.31 -5.80
CA VAL A 24 3.26 -19.71 -5.58
C VAL A 24 3.28 -20.70 -4.43
N ASP A 25 3.83 -21.88 -4.69
CA ASP A 25 3.99 -22.93 -3.71
C ASP A 25 5.45 -23.33 -3.61
N MET A 26 5.97 -23.29 -2.39
CA MET A 26 7.40 -23.44 -2.15
C MET A 26 7.62 -24.54 -1.15
N GLN A 27 8.58 -25.40 -1.47
CA GLN A 27 9.04 -26.44 -0.57
C GLN A 27 10.47 -26.12 -0.14
N HIS A 28 10.69 -26.03 1.18
CA HIS A 28 11.94 -25.62 1.81
C HIS A 28 12.30 -26.59 2.96
N LEU A 29 12.50 -27.87 2.61
CA LEU A 29 12.76 -28.94 3.59
C LEU A 29 14.00 -28.64 4.44
N GLY A 30 13.82 -28.60 5.76
CA GLY A 30 14.90 -28.37 6.73
C GLY A 30 15.53 -26.98 6.67
N ALA A 31 15.03 -26.09 5.82
CA ALA A 31 15.52 -24.73 5.67
C ALA A 31 14.55 -23.72 6.31
N LYS A 32 15.03 -22.48 6.46
CA LYS A 32 14.18 -21.35 6.85
C LYS A 32 13.16 -21.06 5.74
N ALA A 33 11.99 -20.55 6.13
CA ALA A 33 11.03 -20.01 5.17
C ALA A 33 11.68 -18.91 4.30
N PRO A 34 11.53 -18.98 2.97
CA PRO A 34 12.18 -18.05 2.04
C PRO A 34 11.64 -16.63 2.22
N THR A 35 12.51 -15.64 2.03
CA THR A 35 12.10 -14.24 2.13
C THR A 35 11.36 -13.80 0.88
N ARG A 36 10.49 -12.79 0.98
CA ARG A 36 9.69 -12.32 -0.17
C ARG A 36 10.55 -11.92 -1.38
N ASP A 37 11.75 -11.39 -1.14
CA ASP A 37 12.63 -10.93 -2.20
C ASP A 37 13.34 -12.09 -2.90
N GLU A 38 13.73 -13.14 -2.17
CA GLU A 38 14.22 -14.40 -2.76
C GLU A 38 13.17 -15.05 -3.66
N ILE A 39 11.92 -15.07 -3.22
CA ILE A 39 10.81 -15.64 -4.02
C ILE A 39 10.59 -14.81 -5.27
N LYS A 40 10.66 -13.49 -5.17
CA LYS A 40 10.56 -12.62 -6.36
C LYS A 40 11.67 -12.93 -7.36
N ASP A 41 12.89 -13.15 -6.91
CA ASP A 41 14.03 -13.47 -7.77
C ASP A 41 13.85 -14.82 -8.49
N GLU A 42 13.39 -15.85 -7.78
CA GLU A 42 13.12 -17.16 -8.38
C GLU A 42 11.97 -17.11 -9.39
N VAL A 43 10.88 -16.40 -9.06
CA VAL A 43 9.74 -16.21 -9.96
C VAL A 43 10.13 -15.43 -11.20
N ALA A 44 10.87 -14.32 -11.02
CA ALA A 44 11.38 -13.49 -12.11
C ALA A 44 12.26 -14.30 -13.06
N SER A 45 13.17 -15.11 -12.51
CA SER A 45 14.06 -15.99 -13.28
C SER A 45 13.27 -17.07 -14.03
N ARG A 46 12.30 -17.73 -13.37
CA ARG A 46 11.53 -18.83 -13.96
C ARG A 46 10.60 -18.38 -15.08
N LEU A 47 9.99 -17.19 -14.94
CA LEU A 47 9.04 -16.65 -15.90
C LEU A 47 9.61 -15.56 -16.81
N LYS A 48 10.94 -15.34 -16.77
CA LYS A 48 11.67 -14.33 -17.56
C LYS A 48 11.02 -12.94 -17.46
N ALA A 49 10.66 -12.55 -16.25
CA ALA A 49 10.03 -11.26 -15.95
C ALA A 49 10.98 -10.38 -15.14
N ASN A 50 10.79 -9.06 -15.21
CA ASN A 50 11.52 -8.13 -14.35
C ASN A 50 11.00 -8.22 -12.90
N LYS A 51 11.92 -8.32 -11.93
CA LYS A 51 11.64 -8.37 -10.48
C LYS A 51 10.72 -7.25 -10.00
N ASP A 52 10.85 -6.06 -10.58
CA ASP A 52 10.07 -4.88 -10.19
C ASP A 52 8.59 -4.99 -10.57
N LEU A 53 8.28 -5.78 -11.61
CA LEU A 53 6.92 -6.05 -12.07
C LEU A 53 6.27 -7.25 -11.37
N VAL A 54 7.05 -7.98 -10.56
CA VAL A 54 6.56 -9.12 -9.78
C VAL A 54 6.06 -8.65 -8.41
N VAL A 55 4.81 -8.98 -8.09
CA VAL A 55 4.20 -8.72 -6.78
C VAL A 55 3.83 -10.03 -6.13
N ILE A 56 4.36 -10.28 -4.94
CA ILE A 56 4.06 -11.47 -4.14
C ILE A 56 3.45 -11.04 -2.80
N PHE A 57 2.34 -11.66 -2.42
CA PHE A 57 1.63 -11.36 -1.17
C PHE A 57 0.89 -12.59 -0.62
N GLY A 58 0.44 -12.48 0.63
CA GLY A 58 -0.31 -13.56 1.28
C GLY A 58 0.50 -14.84 1.46
N LEU A 59 1.80 -14.69 1.76
CA LEU A 59 2.66 -15.83 2.07
C LEU A 59 2.29 -16.40 3.43
N GLU A 60 1.92 -17.68 3.44
CA GLU A 60 1.56 -18.44 4.63
C GLU A 60 2.38 -19.73 4.68
N THR A 61 3.14 -19.89 5.74
CA THR A 61 3.89 -21.13 6.02
C THR A 61 2.96 -22.13 6.68
N LYS A 62 2.95 -23.38 6.21
CA LYS A 62 2.15 -24.44 6.81
C LYS A 62 2.68 -24.82 8.18
N PHE A 63 1.78 -25.36 9.01
CA PHE A 63 2.13 -25.91 10.31
C PHE A 63 3.19 -27.00 10.17
N GLY A 64 4.18 -27.00 11.05
CA GLY A 64 5.36 -27.88 10.95
C GLY A 64 6.46 -27.40 10.00
N GLY A 65 6.26 -26.28 9.28
CA GLY A 65 7.29 -25.72 8.39
C GLY A 65 7.46 -26.49 7.08
N GLY A 66 8.56 -26.23 6.36
CA GLY A 66 8.94 -26.94 5.13
C GLY A 66 8.08 -26.65 3.88
N HIS A 67 6.91 -26.02 4.04
CA HIS A 67 6.04 -25.62 2.94
C HIS A 67 5.44 -24.23 3.17
N THR A 68 5.45 -23.39 2.13
CA THR A 68 4.83 -22.06 2.15
C THR A 68 4.05 -21.84 0.87
N THR A 69 2.85 -21.30 1.01
CA THR A 69 1.94 -20.97 -0.10
C THR A 69 1.72 -19.47 -0.15
N GLY A 70 1.52 -18.90 -1.34
CA GLY A 70 1.14 -17.50 -1.48
C GLY A 70 0.61 -17.15 -2.87
N PHE A 71 0.32 -15.87 -3.07
CA PHE A 71 -0.20 -15.36 -4.35
C PHE A 71 0.83 -14.47 -5.02
N GLY A 72 0.91 -14.60 -6.35
CA GLY A 72 1.82 -13.85 -7.20
C GLY A 72 1.10 -13.22 -8.38
N PHE A 73 1.48 -11.99 -8.71
CA PHE A 73 1.14 -11.31 -9.95
C PHE A 73 2.41 -10.90 -10.69
N ILE A 74 2.38 -10.97 -12.01
CA ILE A 74 3.38 -10.37 -12.89
C ILE A 74 2.63 -9.42 -13.81
N TYR A 75 2.94 -8.14 -13.72
CA TYR A 75 2.38 -7.12 -14.60
C TYR A 75 3.20 -7.03 -15.89
N ASP A 76 2.53 -6.68 -16.99
CA ASP A 76 3.21 -6.45 -18.27
C ASP A 76 3.88 -5.05 -18.29
N SER A 77 3.40 -4.07 -17.49
CA SER A 77 3.96 -2.72 -17.39
C SER A 77 3.92 -2.12 -15.96
N ILE A 78 4.75 -1.11 -15.71
CA ILE A 78 4.77 -0.36 -14.43
C ILE A 78 3.49 0.46 -14.26
N ASP A 79 2.91 0.95 -15.35
CA ASP A 79 1.69 1.76 -15.30
C ASP A 79 0.48 0.94 -14.89
N ALA A 80 0.37 -0.29 -15.41
CA ALA A 80 -0.65 -1.25 -14.98
C ALA A 80 -0.52 -1.53 -13.47
N LEU A 81 0.70 -1.83 -13.02
CA LEU A 81 1.00 -2.06 -11.60
C LEU A 81 0.54 -0.90 -10.70
N LYS A 82 0.91 0.34 -11.03
CA LYS A 82 0.56 1.53 -10.23
C LYS A 82 -0.94 1.82 -10.24
N LYS A 83 -1.63 1.55 -11.35
CA LYS A 83 -3.07 1.79 -11.49
C LYS A 83 -3.91 0.77 -10.71
N THR A 84 -3.53 -0.50 -10.76
CA THR A 84 -4.39 -1.59 -10.24
C THR A 84 -4.05 -2.06 -8.82
N GLU A 85 -2.79 -1.93 -8.38
CA GLU A 85 -2.44 -2.40 -7.03
C GLU A 85 -2.98 -1.49 -5.92
N PRO A 86 -3.41 -2.06 -4.78
CA PRO A 86 -3.74 -1.28 -3.60
C PRO A 86 -2.55 -0.45 -3.12
N LYS A 87 -2.83 0.80 -2.75
CA LYS A 87 -1.83 1.79 -2.29
C LYS A 87 -0.89 1.26 -1.20
N HIS A 88 -1.38 0.42 -0.28
CA HIS A 88 -0.55 -0.11 0.80
C HIS A 88 0.57 -1.04 0.31
N ARG A 89 0.40 -1.72 -0.84
CA ARG A 89 1.45 -2.55 -1.45
C ARG A 89 2.45 -1.70 -2.21
N LEU A 90 1.98 -0.68 -2.92
CA LEU A 90 2.85 0.31 -3.58
C LEU A 90 3.78 0.99 -2.57
N ILE A 91 3.26 1.38 -1.40
CA ILE A 91 4.07 1.95 -0.31
C ILE A 91 5.10 0.93 0.20
N LYS A 92 4.71 -0.34 0.40
CA LYS A 92 5.65 -1.41 0.80
C LYS A 92 6.74 -1.70 -0.24
N ALA A 93 6.48 -1.38 -1.50
CA ALA A 93 7.43 -1.52 -2.60
C ALA A 93 8.23 -0.24 -2.88
N GLY A 94 7.98 0.85 -2.15
CA GLY A 94 8.64 2.14 -2.37
C GLY A 94 8.13 2.94 -3.58
N LEU A 95 7.07 2.48 -4.25
CA LEU A 95 6.50 3.12 -5.45
C LEU A 95 5.53 4.27 -5.15
N ALA A 96 5.12 4.43 -3.89
CA ALA A 96 4.20 5.47 -3.46
C ALA A 96 4.50 5.92 -2.02
N GLU A 97 4.22 7.19 -1.72
CA GLU A 97 4.41 7.74 -0.38
C GLU A 97 3.18 7.53 0.52
N LYS A 98 3.45 7.39 1.83
CA LYS A 98 2.40 7.31 2.84
C LYS A 98 1.89 8.71 3.20
N GLY A 99 0.58 8.91 3.09
CA GLY A 99 -0.04 10.16 3.52
C GLY A 99 0.14 10.43 5.01
N LYS A 100 0.54 11.66 5.36
CA LYS A 100 0.87 12.09 6.74
C LYS A 100 -0.36 12.30 7.64
N VAL A 101 -1.54 12.51 7.06
CA VAL A 101 -2.74 12.87 7.83
C VAL A 101 -3.44 11.63 8.41
N THR A 102 -3.50 11.55 9.74
CA THR A 102 -4.16 10.45 10.46
C THR A 102 -5.69 10.53 10.40
N ARG A 103 -6.36 9.39 10.63
CA ARG A 103 -7.84 9.31 10.72
C ARG A 103 -8.42 10.28 11.75
N ARG A 104 -7.76 10.42 12.92
CA ARG A 104 -8.19 11.31 14.01
C ARG A 104 -8.11 12.77 13.59
N MET A 105 -7.01 13.19 12.97
CA MET A 105 -6.85 14.56 12.45
C MET A 105 -7.93 14.91 11.42
N ARG A 106 -8.23 13.99 10.47
CA ARG A 106 -9.30 14.20 9.48
C ARG A 106 -10.68 14.36 10.13
N LYS A 107 -11.00 13.51 11.12
CA LYS A 107 -12.27 13.59 11.85
C LYS A 107 -12.38 14.87 12.68
N ASN A 108 -11.31 15.29 13.34
CA ASN A 108 -11.28 16.53 14.11
C ASN A 108 -11.46 17.75 13.19
N ALA A 109 -10.73 17.80 12.07
CA ALA A 109 -10.89 18.87 11.07
C ALA A 109 -12.32 18.89 10.49
N ARG A 110 -12.92 17.74 10.19
CA ARG A 110 -14.33 17.66 9.75
C ARG A 110 -15.28 18.21 10.81
N ARG A 111 -15.11 17.81 12.08
CA ARG A 111 -15.94 18.30 13.20
C ARG A 111 -15.80 19.81 13.40
N GLN A 112 -14.59 20.37 13.25
CA GLN A 112 -14.37 21.82 13.30
C GLN A 112 -15.03 22.55 12.12
N LYS A 113 -14.91 22.02 10.90
CA LYS A 113 -15.54 22.59 9.70
C LYS A 113 -17.06 22.63 9.82
N VAL A 114 -17.69 21.59 10.36
CA VAL A 114 -19.16 21.55 10.55
C VAL A 114 -19.66 22.61 11.55
N LYS A 115 -18.81 23.10 12.47
CA LYS A 115 -19.17 24.16 13.42
C LYS A 115 -19.20 25.56 12.78
N VAL A 116 -18.67 25.72 11.57
CA VAL A 116 -18.56 27.00 10.89
C VAL A 116 -19.56 27.02 9.73
N TRP A 117 -20.41 28.05 9.71
CA TRP A 117 -21.37 28.25 8.62
C TRP A 117 -20.71 28.92 7.41
N GLY A 118 -20.99 28.40 6.20
CA GLY A 118 -20.45 28.92 4.94
C GLY A 118 -18.93 28.84 4.88
N SER A 119 -18.30 29.83 4.25
CA SER A 119 -16.84 29.90 4.07
C SER A 119 -16.06 30.30 5.33
N GLY A 120 -16.73 30.60 6.44
CA GLY A 120 -16.09 31.08 7.68
C GLY A 120 -15.60 32.53 7.64
N LYS A 121 -15.50 33.18 6.48
CA LYS A 121 -15.06 34.57 6.33
C LYS A 121 -15.84 35.55 7.21
N ARG A 122 -17.17 35.38 7.31
CA ARG A 122 -18.03 36.22 8.17
C ARG A 122 -17.68 36.05 9.66
N ALA A 123 -17.39 34.83 10.10
CA ALA A 123 -17.01 34.55 11.48
C ALA A 123 -15.62 35.10 11.80
N GLU A 124 -14.67 35.06 10.86
CA GLU A 124 -13.35 35.67 10.99
C GLU A 124 -13.43 37.20 11.07
N ALA A 125 -14.14 37.84 10.14
CA ALA A 125 -14.36 39.29 10.16
C ALA A 125 -15.01 39.76 11.48
N HIS A 126 -15.98 39.00 11.99
CA HIS A 126 -16.60 39.29 13.29
C HIS A 126 -15.62 39.16 14.47
N LYS A 127 -14.72 38.16 14.45
CA LYS A 127 -13.67 38.02 15.47
C LYS A 127 -12.68 39.18 15.44
N ILE A 128 -12.22 39.57 14.25
CA ILE A 128 -11.31 40.71 14.05
C ILE A 128 -11.93 42.00 14.61
N ARG A 129 -13.19 42.29 14.23
CA ARG A 129 -13.92 43.47 14.75
C ARG A 129 -14.05 43.46 16.26
N ARG A 130 -14.30 42.30 16.87
CA ARG A 130 -14.40 42.16 18.33
C ARG A 130 -13.06 42.39 19.02
N GLN A 131 -11.96 41.97 18.41
CA GLN A 131 -10.62 42.13 18.96
C GLN A 131 -10.16 43.61 18.91
N GLN A 132 -10.35 44.27 17.77
CA GLN A 132 -10.08 45.71 17.61
C GLN A 132 -10.81 46.55 18.67
N ARG A 133 -12.11 46.31 18.87
CA ARG A 133 -12.89 46.99 19.90
C ARG A 133 -12.33 46.78 21.32
N LYS A 134 -11.79 45.60 21.61
CA LYS A 134 -11.23 45.28 22.94
C LYS A 134 -9.90 46.01 23.17
N GLU A 135 -9.08 46.13 22.14
CA GLU A 135 -7.80 46.85 22.17
C GLU A 135 -8.03 48.36 22.35
N GLU A 136 -9.01 48.94 21.64
CA GLU A 136 -9.42 50.34 21.81
C GLU A 136 -9.86 50.65 23.26
N LEU A 137 -10.69 49.79 23.85
CA LEU A 137 -11.19 49.93 25.23
C LEU A 137 -10.15 49.64 26.32
N GLY A 138 -9.07 48.91 26.01
CA GLY A 138 -7.98 48.61 26.96
C GLY A 138 -6.81 49.59 26.86
N SER A 139 -6.89 50.59 25.97
CA SER A 139 -5.87 51.63 25.75
C SER A 139 -6.15 52.94 26.52
N HIS A 140 -7.16 52.93 27.40
CA HIS A 140 -7.48 53.99 28.35
C HIS A 140 -7.18 53.55 29.78
#